data_AF-A0A1E5H5Y0-F1
#
_entry.id   AF-A0A1E5H5Y0-F1
#
_cell.length_a   1.000
_cell.length_b   1.000
_cell.length_c   1.000
_cell.angle_alpha   90.00
_cell.angle_beta   90.00
_cell.angle_gamma   90.00
#
_symmetry.space_group_name_H-M   'P 1'
#
loop_
_entity.id
_entity.type
_entity.pdbx_description
1 polymer ?
#
loop_
_entity_poly.entity_id
_entity_poly.type
_entity_poly.pdbx_seq_one_letter_code
_entity_poly.pdbx_strand_id
1 'polypeptide(L)'
;MSKFRLGEEQVLERKEQAAYDNLLREQLATLKANGWDDFACSAYNDYLKSSLKEENEAFLIQTEKQLFLVGSPLYEKLFIESRLSDKEKICLVIQQLGGFLNESNDLEMAPSKYCFDPDMAPGASFLNIFSKTVQNAYPDGLKIVDSDKRKSKAVIKKSYPTETMLHQFRHQLDKHNVAYVKRYRVRHQMKTDEAAIKAILKRNWFYADPHYHNRALLGDEITAKEVRTTERSLTNRGLIKKIRKRGFYRKILSGDYHSEFIVDEAGELISQWQTEAKEIADLQIPVANGESFNYGERPRYDQTRSHNLLDGLPPHNFDSVQRLSIKKNWISPKDNWFYQLVRRLAESGCRFKKRI
;
A
#
# COMPACT_ATOMS: atom_id res chain seq x y z
N MET A 1 -35.12 55.11 -7.62
CA MET A 1 -34.94 53.67 -7.90
C MET A 1 -33.61 53.07 -7.39
N SER A 2 -32.62 53.84 -6.90
CA SER A 2 -31.32 53.25 -6.50
C SER A 2 -31.27 52.68 -5.07
N LYS A 3 -32.05 53.21 -4.11
CA LYS A 3 -32.08 52.71 -2.72
C LYS A 3 -32.71 51.31 -2.56
N PHE A 4 -33.65 50.93 -3.43
CA PHE A 4 -34.28 49.60 -3.38
C PHE A 4 -33.33 48.50 -3.88
N ARG A 5 -32.54 48.76 -4.93
CA ARG A 5 -31.53 47.81 -5.45
C ARG A 5 -30.39 47.56 -4.46
N LEU A 6 -29.91 48.62 -3.79
CA LEU A 6 -28.90 48.50 -2.73
C LEU A 6 -29.36 47.65 -1.53
N GLY A 7 -30.66 47.65 -1.21
CA GLY A 7 -31.22 46.81 -0.15
C GLY A 7 -31.36 45.34 -0.55
N GLU A 8 -31.66 45.07 -1.82
CA GLU A 8 -31.75 43.70 -2.35
C GLU A 8 -30.37 43.05 -2.48
N GLU A 9 -29.36 43.79 -2.95
CA GLU A 9 -27.96 43.31 -3.04
C GLU A 9 -27.40 42.96 -1.66
N GLN A 10 -27.58 43.81 -0.64
CA GLN A 10 -27.13 43.53 0.73
C GLN A 10 -27.84 42.33 1.38
N VAL A 11 -29.09 42.07 1.01
CA VAL A 11 -29.84 40.90 1.51
C VAL A 11 -29.37 39.63 0.82
N LEU A 12 -29.01 39.69 -0.46
CA LEU A 12 -28.46 38.57 -1.21
C LEU A 12 -27.07 38.18 -0.68
N GLU A 13 -26.16 39.15 -0.52
CA GLU A 13 -24.81 38.93 0.04
C GLU A 13 -24.88 38.28 1.44
N ARG A 14 -25.77 38.75 2.32
CA ARG A 14 -25.94 38.16 3.65
C ARG A 14 -26.47 36.72 3.63
N LYS A 15 -27.32 36.38 2.65
CA LYS A 15 -27.84 35.02 2.50
C LYS A 15 -26.77 34.08 1.97
N GLU A 16 -25.96 34.53 1.02
CA GLU A 16 -24.83 33.78 0.46
C GLU A 16 -23.76 33.52 1.53
N GLN A 17 -23.41 34.56 2.31
CA GLN A 17 -22.53 34.43 3.47
C GLN A 17 -23.05 33.42 4.51
N ALA A 18 -24.34 33.52 4.87
CA ALA A 18 -24.93 32.61 5.85
C ALA A 18 -24.98 31.15 5.34
N ALA A 19 -25.20 30.95 4.04
CA ALA A 19 -25.15 29.62 3.42
C ALA A 19 -23.72 29.05 3.48
N TYR A 20 -22.72 29.85 3.13
CA TYR A 20 -21.30 29.48 3.22
C TYR A 20 -20.91 29.09 4.66
N ASP A 21 -21.24 29.93 5.65
CA ASP A 21 -20.91 29.69 7.06
C ASP A 21 -21.55 28.41 7.60
N ASN A 22 -22.80 28.14 7.21
CA ASN A 22 -23.50 26.92 7.60
C ASN A 22 -22.85 25.68 6.97
N LEU A 23 -22.55 25.71 5.67
CA LEU A 23 -21.90 24.60 4.98
C LEU A 23 -20.50 24.31 5.58
N LEU A 24 -19.71 25.36 5.85
CA LEU A 24 -18.40 25.21 6.48
C LEU A 24 -18.53 24.56 7.86
N ARG A 25 -19.52 24.97 8.66
CA ARG A 25 -19.78 24.38 9.97
C ARG A 25 -20.14 22.90 9.87
N GLU A 26 -20.97 22.52 8.90
CA GLU A 26 -21.33 21.13 8.64
C GLU A 26 -20.13 20.27 8.21
N GLN A 27 -19.26 20.81 7.35
CA GLN A 27 -18.05 20.13 6.94
C GLN A 27 -17.06 19.93 8.10
N LEU A 28 -16.86 20.96 8.94
CA LEU A 28 -16.03 20.85 10.14
C LEU A 28 -16.61 19.85 11.15
N ALA A 29 -17.93 19.83 11.35
CA ALA A 29 -18.59 18.83 12.18
C ALA A 29 -18.39 17.42 11.61
N THR A 30 -18.46 17.27 10.28
CA THR A 30 -18.20 16.01 9.58
C THR A 30 -16.76 15.55 9.72
N LEU A 31 -15.78 16.45 9.66
CA LEU A 31 -14.37 16.11 9.92
C LEU A 31 -14.18 15.57 11.34
N LYS A 32 -14.73 16.26 12.34
CA LYS A 32 -14.69 15.78 13.74
C LYS A 32 -15.36 14.43 13.91
N ALA A 33 -16.54 14.24 13.31
CA ALA A 33 -17.25 12.97 13.35
C ALA A 33 -16.47 11.81 12.69
N ASN A 34 -15.61 12.13 11.71
CA ASN A 34 -14.72 11.19 11.04
C ASN A 34 -13.36 11.02 11.75
N GLY A 35 -13.23 11.49 13.00
CA GLY A 35 -12.08 11.26 13.85
C GLY A 35 -10.94 12.27 13.72
N TRP A 36 -11.11 13.34 12.94
CA TRP A 36 -10.14 14.44 12.91
C TRP A 36 -10.19 15.27 14.20
N ASP A 37 -9.04 15.73 14.65
CA ASP A 37 -8.92 16.60 15.82
C ASP A 37 -9.10 18.09 15.46
N ASP A 38 -9.15 18.94 16.48
CA ASP A 38 -9.35 20.37 16.31
C ASP A 38 -8.25 21.02 15.46
N PHE A 39 -7.01 20.52 15.55
CA PHE A 39 -5.88 21.06 14.77
C PHE A 39 -6.01 20.76 13.28
N ALA A 40 -6.43 19.56 12.89
CA ALA A 40 -6.78 19.27 11.50
C ALA A 40 -7.95 20.14 11.01
N CYS A 41 -8.97 20.36 11.85
CA CYS A 41 -10.10 21.23 11.52
C CYS A 41 -9.65 22.70 11.33
N SER A 42 -8.74 23.20 12.17
CA SER A 42 -8.13 24.52 12.00
C SER A 42 -7.32 24.61 10.71
N ALA A 43 -6.53 23.58 10.39
CA ALA A 43 -5.75 23.52 9.16
C ALA A 43 -6.64 23.54 7.90
N TYR A 44 -7.81 22.89 7.95
CA TYR A 44 -8.80 22.96 6.87
C TYR A 44 -9.34 24.39 6.70
N ASN A 45 -9.73 25.03 7.81
CA ASN A 45 -10.22 26.41 7.78
C ASN A 45 -9.17 27.39 7.23
N ASP A 46 -7.91 27.23 7.65
CA ASP A 46 -6.81 28.07 7.17
C ASP A 46 -6.50 27.82 5.68
N TYR A 47 -6.61 26.58 5.22
CA TYR A 47 -6.51 26.25 3.81
C TYR A 47 -7.56 26.99 2.98
N LEU A 48 -8.83 26.96 3.42
CA LEU A 48 -9.92 27.68 2.74
C LEU A 48 -9.67 29.18 2.69
N LYS A 49 -9.30 29.81 3.81
CA LYS A 49 -8.99 31.25 3.88
C LYS A 49 -7.84 31.67 2.98
N SER A 50 -6.83 30.80 2.81
CA SER A 50 -5.67 31.09 1.95
C SER A 50 -5.95 30.84 0.46
N SER A 51 -6.88 29.93 0.13
CA SER A 51 -7.18 29.54 -1.24
C SER A 51 -8.31 30.36 -1.86
N LEU A 52 -9.14 31.01 -1.03
CA LEU A 52 -10.24 31.86 -1.45
C LEU A 52 -9.85 33.35 -1.35
N LYS A 53 -10.12 34.11 -2.42
CA LYS A 53 -10.15 35.58 -2.35
C LYS A 53 -11.50 36.11 -1.89
N GLU A 54 -12.58 35.36 -2.16
CA GLU A 54 -13.96 35.62 -1.80
C GLU A 54 -14.64 34.29 -1.44
N GLU A 55 -15.63 34.32 -0.56
CA GLU A 55 -16.35 33.13 -0.11
C GLU A 55 -17.22 32.55 -1.23
N ASN A 56 -17.06 31.25 -1.50
CA ASN A 56 -17.70 30.60 -2.63
C ASN A 56 -18.11 29.16 -2.27
N GLU A 57 -19.41 28.90 -2.26
CA GLU A 57 -20.00 27.60 -1.93
C GLU A 57 -19.53 26.49 -2.89
N ALA A 58 -19.44 26.78 -4.19
CA ALA A 58 -19.02 25.80 -5.19
C ALA A 58 -17.57 25.34 -4.97
N PHE A 59 -16.70 26.27 -4.59
CA PHE A 59 -15.32 25.94 -4.21
C PHE A 59 -15.29 25.09 -2.93
N LEU A 60 -16.11 25.43 -1.93
CA LEU A 60 -16.21 24.69 -0.68
C LEU A 60 -16.65 23.23 -0.90
N ILE A 61 -17.64 23.01 -1.77
CA ILE A 61 -18.10 21.68 -2.19
C ILE A 61 -16.99 20.91 -2.93
N GLN A 62 -16.26 21.57 -3.83
CA GLN A 62 -15.17 20.92 -4.56
C GLN A 62 -14.02 20.53 -3.62
N THR A 63 -13.69 21.40 -2.68
CA THR A 63 -12.61 21.18 -1.71
C THR A 63 -12.95 20.05 -0.75
N GLU A 64 -14.21 19.98 -0.31
CA GLU A 64 -14.68 18.88 0.55
C GLU A 64 -14.44 17.51 -0.07
N LYS A 65 -14.61 17.36 -1.39
CA LYS A 65 -14.33 16.08 -2.05
C LYS A 65 -12.89 15.62 -1.84
N GLN A 66 -11.93 16.54 -1.76
CA GLN A 66 -10.53 16.20 -1.50
C GLN A 66 -10.28 15.72 -0.07
N LEU A 67 -11.11 16.12 0.90
CA LEU A 67 -11.03 15.63 2.29
C LEU A 67 -11.23 14.12 2.38
N PHE A 68 -11.97 13.54 1.43
CA PHE A 68 -12.26 12.11 1.38
C PHE A 68 -11.26 11.32 0.52
N LEU A 69 -10.26 11.98 -0.05
CA LEU A 69 -9.22 11.37 -0.86
C LEU A 69 -7.93 11.23 -0.04
N VAL A 70 -7.71 10.06 0.54
CA VAL A 70 -6.52 9.73 1.31
C VAL A 70 -5.28 9.84 0.42
N GLY A 71 -4.36 10.73 0.79
CA GLY A 71 -3.16 11.04 0.03
C GLY A 71 -3.30 12.21 -0.95
N SER A 72 -4.45 12.88 -0.99
CA SER A 72 -4.57 14.18 -1.65
C SER A 72 -3.78 15.25 -0.90
N PRO A 73 -3.38 16.36 -1.55
CA PRO A 73 -2.66 17.44 -0.88
C PRO A 73 -3.38 18.00 0.34
N LEU A 74 -4.71 18.10 0.30
CA LEU A 74 -5.50 18.59 1.42
C LEU A 74 -5.55 17.57 2.56
N TYR A 75 -5.80 16.29 2.24
CA TYR A 75 -5.77 15.22 3.25
C TYR A 75 -4.39 15.12 3.93
N GLU A 76 -3.31 15.19 3.14
CA GLU A 76 -1.94 15.19 3.64
C GLU A 76 -1.69 16.37 4.59
N LYS A 77 -2.16 17.58 4.25
CA LYS A 77 -2.08 18.75 5.13
C LYS A 77 -2.78 18.50 6.47
N LEU A 78 -4.02 18.00 6.45
CA LEU A 78 -4.76 17.69 7.68
C LEU A 78 -4.03 16.62 8.50
N PHE A 79 -3.50 15.60 7.85
CA PHE A 79 -2.73 14.52 8.48
C PHE A 79 -1.46 15.04 9.17
N ILE A 80 -0.73 15.97 8.54
CA ILE A 80 0.47 16.60 9.11
C ILE A 80 0.10 17.45 10.33
N GLU A 81 -0.89 18.33 10.18
CA GLU A 81 -1.26 19.33 11.20
C GLU A 81 -1.99 18.74 12.40
N SER A 82 -2.63 17.59 12.23
CA SER A 82 -3.28 16.86 13.33
C SER A 82 -2.29 16.55 14.47
N ARG A 83 -2.75 16.71 15.71
CA ARG A 83 -2.01 16.37 16.93
C ARG A 83 -2.40 15.03 17.54
N LEU A 84 -3.19 14.23 16.83
CA LEU A 84 -3.35 12.81 17.14
C LEU A 84 -1.97 12.16 17.27
N SER A 85 -1.83 11.22 18.21
CA SER A 85 -0.61 10.40 18.30
C SER A 85 -0.40 9.62 17.00
N ASP A 86 0.84 9.21 16.71
CA ASP A 86 1.13 8.48 15.48
C ASP A 86 0.28 7.20 15.35
N LYS A 87 0.00 6.51 16.45
CA LYS A 87 -0.90 5.34 16.47
C LYS A 87 -2.34 5.71 16.12
N GLU A 88 -2.85 6.81 16.67
CA GLU A 88 -4.20 7.30 16.36
C GLU A 88 -4.30 7.73 14.89
N LYS A 89 -3.28 8.39 14.33
CA LYS A 89 -3.21 8.73 12.91
C LYS A 89 -3.24 7.51 12.00
N ILE A 90 -2.52 6.44 12.36
CA ILE A 90 -2.54 5.17 11.61
C ILE A 90 -3.94 4.55 11.66
N CYS A 91 -4.53 4.44 12.85
CA CYS A 91 -5.87 3.91 13.03
C CYS A 91 -6.91 4.73 12.25
N LEU A 92 -6.79 6.06 12.28
CA LEU A 92 -7.67 6.98 11.57
C LEU A 92 -7.69 6.67 10.06
N VAL A 93 -6.52 6.57 9.42
CA VAL A 93 -6.43 6.25 7.98
C VAL A 93 -7.09 4.91 7.65
N ILE A 94 -6.79 3.87 8.45
CA ILE A 94 -7.33 2.53 8.20
C ILE A 94 -8.85 2.53 8.37
N GLN A 95 -9.37 3.15 9.44
CA GLN A 95 -10.81 3.21 9.72
C GLN A 95 -11.56 4.07 8.71
N GLN A 96 -10.99 5.22 8.33
CA GLN A 96 -11.58 6.09 7.31
C GLN A 96 -11.72 5.33 6.00
N LEU A 97 -10.75 4.53 5.58
CA LEU A 97 -10.86 3.67 4.39
C LEU A 97 -11.80 2.46 4.56
N GLY A 98 -12.47 2.33 5.71
CA GLY A 98 -13.43 1.27 6.01
C GLY A 98 -12.81 0.03 6.63
N GLY A 99 -11.58 0.10 7.15
CA GLY A 99 -10.87 -1.05 7.70
C GLY A 99 -11.43 -1.54 9.04
N PHE A 100 -11.74 -2.83 9.13
CA PHE A 100 -12.14 -3.51 10.37
C PHE A 100 -11.59 -4.94 10.41
N LEU A 101 -11.51 -5.55 11.60
CA LEU A 101 -11.14 -6.96 11.73
C LEU A 101 -12.39 -7.84 11.69
N ASN A 102 -12.40 -8.84 10.81
CA ASN A 102 -13.48 -9.84 10.73
C ASN A 102 -13.39 -10.88 11.86
N GLU A 103 -14.28 -11.87 11.85
CA GLU A 103 -14.32 -12.95 12.87
C GLU A 103 -13.01 -13.76 12.97
N SER A 104 -12.27 -13.86 11.86
CA SER A 104 -10.96 -14.50 11.80
C SER A 104 -9.81 -13.59 12.27
N ASN A 105 -10.10 -12.36 12.70
CA ASN A 105 -9.13 -11.30 12.98
C ASN A 105 -8.24 -11.02 11.76
N ASP A 106 -8.82 -11.01 10.56
CA ASP A 106 -8.20 -10.49 9.35
C ASP A 106 -8.84 -9.16 8.98
N LEU A 107 -8.03 -8.24 8.44
CA LEU A 107 -8.48 -6.94 7.97
C LEU A 107 -9.38 -7.11 6.74
N GLU A 108 -10.58 -6.57 6.84
CA GLU A 108 -11.49 -6.36 5.73
C GLU A 108 -11.78 -4.87 5.55
N MET A 109 -12.21 -4.49 4.35
CA MET A 109 -12.53 -3.11 4.01
C MET A 109 -14.03 -3.01 3.70
N ALA A 110 -14.80 -2.34 4.55
CA ALA A 110 -16.17 -1.98 4.28
C ALA A 110 -16.24 -0.82 3.26
N PRO A 111 -17.38 -0.65 2.54
CA PRO A 111 -17.61 0.56 1.77
C PRO A 111 -17.44 1.80 2.65
N SER A 112 -16.68 2.77 2.14
CA SER A 112 -16.45 4.05 2.82
C SER A 112 -16.65 5.22 1.86
N LYS A 113 -16.96 6.39 2.43
CA LYS A 113 -16.87 7.66 1.72
C LYS A 113 -15.43 8.01 1.37
N TYR A 114 -14.47 7.56 2.17
CA TYR A 114 -13.05 7.76 1.87
C TYR A 114 -12.55 6.71 0.89
N CYS A 115 -11.67 7.14 -0.01
CA CYS A 115 -10.88 6.26 -0.84
C CYS A 115 -9.46 6.83 -0.99
N PHE A 116 -8.53 6.04 -1.51
CA PHE A 116 -7.23 6.60 -1.90
C PHE A 116 -7.42 7.59 -3.04
N ASP A 117 -6.67 8.70 -3.00
CA ASP A 117 -6.60 9.62 -4.12
C ASP A 117 -6.13 8.85 -5.38
N PRO A 118 -6.95 8.77 -6.45
CA PRO A 118 -6.60 8.01 -7.65
C PRO A 118 -5.33 8.54 -8.35
N ASP A 119 -4.91 9.77 -8.08
CA ASP A 119 -3.71 10.38 -8.63
C ASP A 119 -2.50 10.33 -7.66
N MET A 120 -2.66 9.76 -6.45
CA MET A 120 -1.53 9.46 -5.57
C MET A 120 -0.64 8.39 -6.21
N ALA A 121 0.48 8.82 -6.79
CA ALA A 121 1.43 7.92 -7.46
C ALA A 121 2.24 7.09 -6.45
N PRO A 122 2.76 5.91 -6.84
CA PRO A 122 3.87 5.28 -6.16
C PRO A 122 5.01 6.28 -5.92
N GLY A 123 5.48 6.38 -4.67
CA GLY A 123 6.48 7.37 -4.26
C GLY A 123 5.94 8.77 -3.97
N ALA A 124 4.61 8.95 -3.85
CA ALA A 124 4.03 10.20 -3.38
C ALA A 124 4.44 10.54 -1.93
N SER A 125 4.44 11.84 -1.59
CA SER A 125 4.82 12.36 -0.28
C SER A 125 4.02 11.72 0.86
N PHE A 126 2.71 11.57 0.70
CA PHE A 126 1.85 10.96 1.71
C PHE A 126 2.29 9.55 2.09
N LEU A 127 2.73 8.72 1.13
CA LEU A 127 3.19 7.36 1.41
C LEU A 127 4.43 7.35 2.30
N ASN A 128 5.36 8.27 2.07
CA ASN A 128 6.54 8.47 2.91
C ASN A 128 6.16 9.02 4.30
N ILE A 129 5.24 10.00 4.36
CA ILE A 129 4.75 10.57 5.63
C ILE A 129 4.06 9.49 6.47
N PHE A 130 3.15 8.72 5.87
CA PHE A 130 2.45 7.63 6.54
C PHE A 130 3.42 6.57 7.06
N SER A 131 4.43 6.22 6.25
CA SER A 131 5.47 5.28 6.66
C SER A 131 6.29 5.81 7.84
N LYS A 132 6.61 7.10 7.86
CA LYS A 132 7.29 7.75 8.99
C LYS A 132 6.44 7.75 10.25
N THR A 133 5.15 8.03 10.14
CA THR A 133 4.19 7.89 11.24
C THR A 133 4.19 6.45 11.77
N VAL A 134 4.19 5.43 10.89
CA VAL A 134 4.30 4.02 11.31
C VAL A 134 5.61 3.73 12.05
N GLN A 135 6.75 4.20 11.53
CA GLN A 135 8.05 4.03 12.19
C GLN A 135 8.09 4.69 13.57
N ASN A 136 7.49 5.88 13.73
CA ASN A 136 7.44 6.59 15.01
C ASN A 136 6.49 5.92 16.01
N ALA A 137 5.35 5.41 15.55
CA ALA A 137 4.39 4.66 16.36
C ALA A 137 4.95 3.31 16.86
N TYR A 138 5.85 2.71 16.06
CA TYR A 138 6.42 1.39 16.27
C TYR A 138 7.96 1.42 16.11
N PRO A 139 8.68 2.18 16.97
CA PRO A 139 10.14 2.35 16.83
C PRO A 139 10.89 1.02 17.03
N ASP A 140 10.25 0.11 17.76
CA ASP A 140 10.72 -1.24 18.05
C ASP A 140 10.14 -2.31 17.10
N GLY A 141 9.31 -1.91 16.13
CA GLY A 141 8.56 -2.82 15.26
C GLY A 141 7.26 -3.33 15.86
N LEU A 142 6.62 -4.25 15.13
CA LEU A 142 5.38 -4.91 15.56
C LEU A 142 5.67 -6.05 16.54
N LYS A 143 6.30 -5.73 17.68
CA LYS A 143 6.77 -6.73 18.65
C LYS A 143 5.60 -7.44 19.32
N ILE A 144 5.71 -8.77 19.38
CA ILE A 144 4.89 -9.65 20.22
C ILE A 144 5.70 -9.96 21.47
N VAL A 145 5.10 -9.81 22.66
CA VAL A 145 5.80 -10.12 23.91
C VAL A 145 6.18 -11.60 23.96
N ASP A 146 7.29 -11.93 24.64
CA ASP A 146 7.85 -13.29 24.62
C ASP A 146 6.86 -14.37 25.09
N SER A 147 6.00 -14.05 26.06
CA SER A 147 4.93 -14.94 26.55
C SER A 147 3.93 -15.32 25.47
N ASP A 148 3.76 -14.48 24.44
CA ASP A 148 2.76 -14.66 23.39
C ASP A 148 3.33 -15.33 22.15
N LYS A 149 4.65 -15.36 21.97
CA LYS A 149 5.30 -15.93 20.77
C LYS A 149 5.00 -17.41 20.53
N ARG A 150 4.61 -18.15 21.57
CA ARG A 150 4.24 -19.58 21.49
C ARG A 150 2.75 -19.81 21.26
N LYS A 151 1.93 -18.75 21.31
CA LYS A 151 0.48 -18.84 21.09
C LYS A 151 0.18 -19.07 19.61
N SER A 152 -1.02 -19.57 19.33
CA SER A 152 -1.48 -19.72 17.94
C SER A 152 -1.63 -18.34 17.28
N LYS A 153 -1.46 -18.28 15.96
CA LYS A 153 -1.58 -17.02 15.20
C LYS A 153 -2.94 -16.36 15.36
N ALA A 154 -4.01 -17.15 15.47
CA ALA A 154 -5.35 -16.63 15.73
C ALA A 154 -5.42 -15.90 17.08
N VAL A 155 -4.80 -16.45 18.12
CA VAL A 155 -4.73 -15.80 19.44
C VAL A 155 -3.85 -14.55 19.39
N ILE A 156 -2.71 -14.60 18.69
CA ILE A 156 -1.84 -13.44 18.51
C ILE A 156 -2.60 -12.30 17.82
N LYS A 157 -3.27 -12.54 16.69
CA LYS A 157 -4.02 -11.48 15.99
C LYS A 157 -5.10 -10.85 16.85
N LYS A 158 -5.77 -11.65 17.69
CA LYS A 158 -6.75 -11.16 18.66
C LYS A 158 -6.13 -10.31 19.77
N SER A 159 -4.91 -10.63 20.22
CA SER A 159 -4.19 -9.89 21.26
C SER A 159 -3.55 -8.59 20.75
N TYR A 160 -3.27 -8.50 19.45
CA TYR A 160 -2.59 -7.35 18.82
C TYR A 160 -3.41 -6.87 17.59
N PRO A 161 -4.63 -6.36 17.80
CA PRO A 161 -5.54 -6.03 16.71
C PRO A 161 -5.02 -4.87 15.84
N THR A 162 -4.44 -3.83 16.44
CA THR A 162 -3.91 -2.67 15.70
C THR A 162 -2.71 -3.05 14.85
N GLU A 163 -1.78 -3.84 15.40
CA GLU A 163 -0.61 -4.35 14.68
C GLU A 163 -1.04 -5.28 13.54
N THR A 164 -2.08 -6.08 13.76
CA THR A 164 -2.67 -6.94 12.73
C THR A 164 -3.27 -6.11 11.59
N MET A 165 -4.08 -5.10 11.92
CA MET A 165 -4.66 -4.18 10.93
C MET A 165 -3.57 -3.48 10.14
N LEU A 166 -2.58 -2.87 10.80
CA LEU A 166 -1.47 -2.18 10.15
C LEU A 166 -0.65 -3.11 9.25
N HIS A 167 -0.33 -4.32 9.75
CA HIS A 167 0.39 -5.34 9.00
C HIS A 167 -0.35 -5.70 7.72
N GLN A 168 -1.65 -5.95 7.79
CA GLN A 168 -2.44 -6.35 6.62
C GLN A 168 -2.78 -5.18 5.71
N PHE A 169 -2.90 -3.96 6.25
CA PHE A 169 -3.20 -2.74 5.51
C PHE A 169 -2.14 -2.38 4.46
N ARG A 170 -0.89 -2.85 4.62
CA ARG A 170 0.16 -2.73 3.60
C ARG A 170 -0.30 -3.23 2.22
N HIS A 171 -1.20 -4.20 2.21
CA HIS A 171 -1.73 -4.80 0.99
C HIS A 171 -2.76 -3.87 0.31
N GLN A 172 -3.45 -2.99 1.04
CA GLN A 172 -4.32 -1.97 0.45
C GLN A 172 -3.51 -0.84 -0.21
N LEU A 173 -2.40 -0.43 0.38
CA LEU A 173 -1.45 0.51 -0.22
C LEU A 173 -0.84 -0.07 -1.50
N ASP A 174 -0.46 -1.36 -1.46
CA ASP A 174 -0.01 -2.11 -2.62
C ASP A 174 -1.09 -2.19 -3.73
N LYS A 175 -2.33 -2.53 -3.37
CA LYS A 175 -3.48 -2.53 -4.29
C LYS A 175 -3.63 -1.20 -5.01
N HIS A 176 -3.53 -0.10 -4.26
CA HIS A 176 -3.59 1.24 -4.82
C HIS A 176 -2.45 1.50 -5.81
N ASN A 177 -1.21 1.20 -5.44
CA ASN A 177 -0.03 1.35 -6.30
C ASN A 177 -0.16 0.54 -7.60
N VAL A 178 -0.62 -0.71 -7.51
CA VAL A 178 -0.87 -1.57 -8.67
C VAL A 178 -1.94 -0.97 -9.58
N ALA A 179 -3.06 -0.52 -9.02
CA ALA A 179 -4.13 0.12 -9.79
C ALA A 179 -3.65 1.40 -10.48
N TYR A 180 -2.83 2.22 -9.80
CA TYR A 180 -2.21 3.40 -10.38
C TYR A 180 -1.33 3.04 -11.59
N VAL A 181 -0.43 2.06 -11.45
CA VAL A 181 0.44 1.60 -12.54
C VAL A 181 -0.37 1.17 -13.76
N LYS A 182 -1.45 0.39 -13.55
CA LYS A 182 -2.32 -0.08 -14.63
C LYS A 182 -3.04 1.08 -15.34
N ARG A 183 -3.60 2.03 -14.58
CA ARG A 183 -4.21 3.24 -15.17
C ARG A 183 -3.19 4.07 -15.95
N TYR A 184 -2.00 4.26 -15.38
CA TYR A 184 -0.92 5.02 -16.00
C TYR A 184 -0.49 4.37 -17.33
N ARG A 185 -0.31 3.04 -17.35
CA ARG A 185 0.03 2.29 -18.57
C ARG A 185 -0.98 2.54 -19.68
N VAL A 186 -2.28 2.45 -19.39
CA VAL A 186 -3.35 2.69 -20.37
C VAL A 186 -3.34 4.14 -20.84
N ARG A 187 -3.33 5.10 -19.90
CA ARG A 187 -3.33 6.54 -20.16
C ARG A 187 -2.17 6.97 -21.07
N HIS A 188 -0.99 6.38 -20.87
CA HIS A 188 0.24 6.72 -21.59
C HIS A 188 0.64 5.69 -22.66
N GLN A 189 -0.26 4.76 -23.02
CA GLN A 189 -0.07 3.76 -24.09
C GLN A 189 1.24 2.97 -23.97
N MET A 190 1.62 2.62 -22.75
CA MET A 190 2.88 1.92 -22.49
C MET A 190 2.78 0.42 -22.78
N LYS A 191 3.85 -0.13 -23.36
CA LYS A 191 3.88 -1.52 -23.82
C LYS A 191 3.78 -2.53 -22.66
N THR A 192 4.40 -2.25 -21.52
CA THR A 192 4.49 -3.16 -20.37
C THR A 192 4.26 -2.41 -19.06
N ASP A 193 3.86 -3.11 -18.01
CA ASP A 193 3.73 -2.51 -16.67
C ASP A 193 5.10 -2.05 -16.13
N GLU A 194 6.16 -2.80 -16.42
CA GLU A 194 7.53 -2.42 -16.08
C GLU A 194 7.93 -1.06 -16.68
N ALA A 195 7.53 -0.77 -17.92
CA ALA A 195 7.77 0.53 -18.53
C ALA A 195 7.00 1.65 -17.80
N ALA A 196 5.75 1.39 -17.41
CA ALA A 196 4.95 2.32 -16.62
C ALA A 196 5.56 2.60 -15.25
N ILE A 197 5.97 1.55 -14.51
CA ILE A 197 6.64 1.68 -13.22
C ILE A 197 7.88 2.57 -13.34
N LYS A 198 8.74 2.30 -14.35
CA LYS A 198 9.96 3.08 -14.57
C LYS A 198 9.66 4.54 -14.94
N ALA A 199 8.60 4.81 -15.69
CA ALA A 199 8.21 6.17 -16.05
C ALA A 199 7.66 6.95 -14.84
N ILE A 200 6.84 6.31 -14.01
CA ILE A 200 6.30 6.87 -12.77
C ILE A 200 7.43 7.24 -11.81
N LEU A 201 8.32 6.27 -11.54
CA LEU A 201 9.42 6.43 -10.58
C LEU A 201 10.61 7.22 -11.16
N LYS A 202 10.63 7.48 -12.46
CA LYS A 202 11.70 8.19 -13.19
C LYS A 202 13.08 7.56 -12.94
N ARG A 203 13.96 8.26 -12.22
CA ARG A 203 15.31 7.79 -11.83
C ARG A 203 15.34 7.19 -10.43
N ASN A 204 14.22 7.18 -9.71
CA ASN A 204 14.11 6.77 -8.32
C ASN A 204 13.62 5.33 -8.20
N TRP A 205 14.30 4.38 -8.86
CA TRP A 205 13.99 2.95 -8.76
C TRP A 205 15.26 2.10 -8.90
N PHE A 206 15.20 0.86 -8.44
CA PHE A 206 16.27 -0.13 -8.64
C PHE A 206 15.72 -1.55 -8.61
N TYR A 207 16.44 -2.51 -9.21
CA TYR A 207 16.13 -3.92 -9.03
C TYR A 207 16.63 -4.40 -7.66
N ALA A 208 15.75 -5.04 -6.91
CA ALA A 208 16.06 -5.70 -5.65
C ALA A 208 16.04 -7.22 -5.81
N ASP A 209 16.58 -7.93 -4.82
CA ASP A 209 16.59 -9.40 -4.85
C ASP A 209 15.16 -9.96 -4.81
N PRO A 210 14.70 -10.68 -5.85
CA PRO A 210 13.36 -11.26 -5.90
C PRO A 210 13.30 -12.67 -5.29
N HIS A 211 14.25 -13.05 -4.42
CA HIS A 211 14.41 -14.41 -3.88
C HIS A 211 13.10 -15.02 -3.37
N TYR A 212 12.42 -14.34 -2.47
CA TYR A 212 11.14 -14.80 -1.91
C TYR A 212 9.95 -14.70 -2.85
N HIS A 213 10.12 -14.09 -4.03
CA HIS A 213 9.09 -13.98 -5.06
C HIS A 213 9.29 -15.02 -6.18
N ASN A 214 10.41 -15.74 -6.20
CA ASN A 214 10.66 -16.81 -7.18
C ASN A 214 10.31 -18.19 -6.63
N ARG A 215 9.20 -18.29 -5.90
CA ARG A 215 8.69 -19.54 -5.33
C ARG A 215 8.14 -20.47 -6.41
N ALA A 216 8.05 -21.75 -6.07
CA ALA A 216 7.39 -22.77 -6.88
C ALA A 216 6.41 -23.60 -6.04
N LEU A 217 5.30 -24.01 -6.66
CA LEU A 217 4.28 -24.81 -6.01
C LEU A 217 4.67 -26.30 -5.96
N LEU A 218 4.81 -26.83 -4.75
CA LEU A 218 5.07 -28.25 -4.51
C LEU A 218 3.86 -29.10 -4.93
N GLY A 219 4.12 -30.15 -5.70
CA GLY A 219 3.11 -31.07 -6.23
C GLY A 219 2.64 -30.75 -7.66
N ASP A 220 2.80 -29.51 -8.11
CA ASP A 220 2.41 -29.07 -9.46
C ASP A 220 3.61 -28.62 -10.32
N GLU A 221 4.47 -27.74 -9.79
CA GLU A 221 5.62 -27.22 -10.55
C GLU A 221 6.90 -28.01 -10.25
N ILE A 222 7.00 -28.50 -9.01
CA ILE A 222 8.15 -29.23 -8.49
C ILE A 222 7.66 -30.43 -7.67
N THR A 223 8.54 -31.41 -7.51
CA THR A 223 8.33 -32.60 -6.68
C THR A 223 9.18 -32.52 -5.41
N ALA A 224 8.91 -33.39 -4.43
CA ALA A 224 9.69 -33.46 -3.19
C ALA A 224 11.20 -33.69 -3.42
N LYS A 225 11.58 -34.35 -4.52
CA LYS A 225 13.00 -34.59 -4.91
C LYS A 225 13.72 -33.30 -5.33
N GLU A 226 12.97 -32.26 -5.69
CA GLU A 226 13.51 -30.95 -6.04
C GLU A 226 13.57 -29.98 -4.85
N VAL A 227 13.19 -30.41 -3.66
CA VAL A 227 13.23 -29.63 -2.41
C VAL A 227 14.35 -30.16 -1.52
N ARG A 228 15.17 -29.24 -1.00
CA ARG A 228 16.09 -29.53 0.11
C ARG A 228 15.27 -29.59 1.39
N THR A 229 15.10 -30.77 1.96
CA THR A 229 14.22 -31.01 3.12
C THR A 229 14.63 -30.22 4.36
N THR A 230 15.94 -30.12 4.64
CA THR A 230 16.47 -29.42 5.82
C THR A 230 16.24 -27.91 5.79
N GLU A 231 16.38 -27.29 4.63
CA GLU A 231 16.29 -25.84 4.44
C GLU A 231 14.92 -25.39 3.91
N ARG A 232 14.09 -26.33 3.48
CA ARG A 232 12.84 -26.09 2.74
C ARG A 232 13.04 -25.09 1.59
N SER A 233 14.05 -25.34 0.78
CA SER A 233 14.45 -24.51 -0.35
C SER A 233 14.53 -25.32 -1.65
N LEU A 234 14.38 -24.68 -2.81
CA LEU A 234 14.56 -25.37 -4.09
C LEU A 234 16.02 -25.78 -4.28
N THR A 235 16.21 -26.98 -4.80
CA THR A 235 17.44 -27.36 -5.49
C THR A 235 17.62 -26.54 -6.79
N ASN A 236 18.83 -26.50 -7.34
CA ASN A 236 19.06 -25.85 -8.65
C ASN A 236 18.19 -26.49 -9.75
N ARG A 237 17.96 -27.81 -9.69
CA ARG A 237 17.04 -28.52 -10.58
C ARG A 237 15.60 -28.03 -10.42
N GLY A 238 15.14 -27.83 -9.17
CA GLY A 238 13.84 -27.25 -8.86
C GLY A 238 13.69 -25.83 -9.40
N LEU A 239 14.71 -24.99 -9.23
CA LEU A 239 14.73 -23.63 -9.77
C LEU A 239 14.65 -23.64 -11.30
N ILE A 240 15.41 -24.48 -11.99
CA ILE A 240 15.34 -24.61 -13.46
C ILE A 240 13.94 -25.03 -13.91
N LYS A 241 13.29 -25.97 -13.21
CA LYS A 241 11.90 -26.37 -13.50
C LYS A 241 10.93 -25.21 -13.33
N LYS A 242 11.00 -24.48 -12.22
CA LYS A 242 10.20 -23.26 -11.97
C LYS A 242 10.35 -22.28 -13.13
N ILE A 243 11.60 -21.97 -13.49
CA ILE A 243 11.91 -20.99 -14.54
C ILE A 243 11.37 -21.46 -15.90
N ARG A 244 11.49 -22.74 -16.25
CA ARG A 244 10.95 -23.25 -17.52
C ARG A 244 9.42 -23.15 -17.58
N LYS A 245 8.72 -23.35 -16.46
CA LYS A 245 7.26 -23.31 -16.39
C LYS A 245 6.73 -21.87 -16.34
N ARG A 246 7.25 -21.06 -15.41
CA ARG A 246 6.72 -19.73 -15.05
C ARG A 246 7.65 -18.55 -15.38
N GLY A 247 8.89 -18.80 -15.83
CA GLY A 247 9.90 -17.76 -16.00
C GLY A 247 10.55 -17.33 -14.68
N PHE A 248 11.44 -16.35 -14.76
CA PHE A 248 12.06 -15.70 -13.60
C PHE A 248 11.43 -14.34 -13.33
N TYR A 249 11.03 -14.10 -12.07
CA TYR A 249 10.42 -12.84 -11.67
C TYR A 249 11.49 -11.87 -11.18
N ARG A 250 11.31 -10.60 -11.54
CA ARG A 250 12.17 -9.48 -11.14
C ARG A 250 11.41 -8.60 -10.16
N LYS A 251 12.13 -8.00 -9.22
CA LYS A 251 11.57 -7.11 -8.20
C LYS A 251 12.10 -5.71 -8.42
N ILE A 252 11.20 -4.75 -8.59
CA ILE A 252 11.51 -3.33 -8.71
C ILE A 252 11.06 -2.66 -7.42
N LEU A 253 11.96 -1.89 -6.80
CA LEU A 253 11.64 -1.05 -5.65
C LEU A 253 11.74 0.41 -6.05
N SER A 254 10.84 1.24 -5.50
CA SER A 254 11.02 2.68 -5.47
C SER A 254 12.23 3.07 -4.61
N GLY A 255 12.85 4.20 -4.91
CA GLY A 255 14.08 4.60 -4.21
C GLY A 255 13.85 5.07 -2.78
N ASP A 256 12.63 5.51 -2.44
CA ASP A 256 12.14 5.71 -1.07
C ASP A 256 11.78 4.39 -0.36
N TYR A 257 11.88 3.26 -1.07
CA TYR A 257 11.71 1.88 -0.58
C TYR A 257 10.27 1.45 -0.24
N HIS A 258 9.31 2.37 -0.32
CA HIS A 258 7.93 2.15 0.11
C HIS A 258 7.09 1.36 -0.91
N SER A 259 7.40 1.45 -2.20
CA SER A 259 6.67 0.75 -3.26
C SER A 259 7.48 -0.41 -3.84
N GLU A 260 6.83 -1.56 -3.96
CA GLU A 260 7.42 -2.79 -4.47
C GLU A 260 6.58 -3.35 -5.62
N PHE A 261 7.25 -3.78 -6.68
CA PHE A 261 6.59 -4.36 -7.85
C PHE A 261 7.31 -5.62 -8.28
N ILE A 262 6.55 -6.70 -8.43
CA ILE A 262 7.03 -7.96 -9.00
C ILE A 262 6.61 -8.01 -10.45
N VAL A 263 7.55 -8.22 -11.36
CA VAL A 263 7.29 -8.32 -12.80
C VAL A 263 7.85 -9.62 -13.36
N ASP A 264 7.17 -10.18 -14.35
CA ASP A 264 7.66 -11.33 -15.09
C ASP A 264 8.76 -10.96 -16.12
N GLU A 265 9.16 -11.92 -16.94
CA GLU A 265 10.14 -11.72 -18.01
C GLU A 265 9.62 -10.85 -19.18
N ALA A 266 8.29 -10.79 -19.36
CA ALA A 266 7.66 -9.93 -20.35
C ALA A 266 7.59 -8.47 -19.87
N GLY A 267 7.74 -8.23 -18.56
CA GLY A 267 7.57 -6.92 -17.94
C GLY A 267 6.14 -6.67 -17.49
N GLU A 268 5.31 -7.72 -17.42
CA GLU A 268 3.97 -7.66 -16.85
C GLU A 268 4.05 -7.82 -15.34
N LEU A 269 3.27 -7.01 -14.64
CA LEU A 269 3.17 -7.05 -13.19
C LEU A 269 2.52 -8.37 -12.77
N ILE A 270 3.09 -9.03 -11.78
CA ILE A 270 2.49 -10.17 -11.08
C ILE A 270 1.83 -9.58 -9.85
N SER A 271 0.50 -9.68 -9.74
CA SER A 271 -0.17 -9.17 -8.54
C SER A 271 -1.44 -9.90 -8.11
N GLN A 272 -1.68 -9.97 -6.79
CA GLN A 272 -2.87 -10.59 -6.18
C GLN A 272 -4.14 -9.81 -6.49
N TRP A 273 -3.99 -8.57 -6.95
CA TRP A 273 -5.09 -7.68 -7.29
C TRP A 273 -5.51 -7.75 -8.76
N GLN A 274 -4.89 -8.64 -9.54
CA GLN A 274 -5.30 -8.87 -10.91
C GLN A 274 -6.63 -9.62 -10.94
N THR A 275 -7.60 -9.05 -11.65
CA THR A 275 -8.96 -9.58 -11.78
C THR A 275 -9.09 -10.67 -12.84
N GLU A 276 -8.06 -10.88 -13.64
CA GLU A 276 -8.05 -11.81 -14.77
C GLU A 276 -6.96 -12.85 -14.59
N ALA A 277 -7.32 -14.03 -14.09
CA ALA A 277 -6.46 -15.20 -14.12
C ALA A 277 -7.30 -16.43 -14.45
N LYS A 278 -6.79 -17.27 -15.36
CA LYS A 278 -7.49 -18.48 -15.81
C LYS A 278 -7.20 -19.69 -14.89
N GLU A 279 -6.09 -19.68 -14.17
CA GLU A 279 -5.68 -20.78 -13.28
C GLU A 279 -5.67 -20.34 -11.80
N ILE A 280 -6.12 -21.23 -10.90
CA ILE A 280 -6.09 -21.01 -9.45
C ILE A 280 -4.65 -20.78 -8.95
N ALA A 281 -3.66 -21.46 -9.54
CA ALA A 281 -2.26 -21.26 -9.19
C ALA A 281 -1.80 -19.81 -9.46
N ASP A 282 -2.24 -19.20 -10.57
CA ASP A 282 -1.89 -17.82 -10.93
C ASP A 282 -2.52 -16.78 -9.98
N LEU A 283 -3.67 -17.09 -9.36
CA LEU A 283 -4.26 -16.27 -8.30
C LEU A 283 -3.50 -16.42 -6.97
N GLN A 284 -2.88 -17.58 -6.71
CA GLN A 284 -2.17 -17.85 -5.47
C GLN A 284 -0.70 -17.40 -5.49
N ILE A 285 -0.04 -17.38 -6.66
CA ILE A 285 1.37 -16.97 -6.81
C ILE A 285 1.65 -15.63 -6.13
N PRO A 286 0.89 -14.55 -6.41
CA PRO A 286 1.19 -13.24 -5.84
C PRO A 286 0.94 -13.21 -4.32
N VAL A 287 -0.12 -13.90 -3.86
CA VAL A 287 -0.43 -14.06 -2.43
C VAL A 287 0.67 -14.86 -1.72
N ALA A 288 1.29 -15.84 -2.37
CA ALA A 288 2.40 -16.62 -1.82
C ALA A 288 3.71 -15.83 -1.77
N ASN A 289 3.99 -15.09 -2.85
CA ASN A 289 5.18 -14.27 -3.02
C ASN A 289 5.18 -13.07 -2.09
N GLY A 290 4.00 -12.49 -1.85
CA GLY A 290 3.81 -11.47 -0.84
C GLY A 290 4.39 -10.14 -1.17
N GLU A 291 4.12 -9.67 -2.38
CA GLU A 291 4.17 -8.25 -2.68
C GLU A 291 3.36 -7.46 -1.64
N SER A 292 3.94 -6.34 -1.23
CA SER A 292 3.31 -5.39 -0.35
C SER A 292 4.08 -4.09 -0.33
N PHE A 293 3.40 -3.03 0.09
CA PHE A 293 4.02 -1.81 0.55
C PHE A 293 4.97 -2.07 1.74
N ASN A 294 6.08 -1.32 1.82
CA ASN A 294 7.03 -1.38 2.93
C ASN A 294 6.91 -0.13 3.78
N TYR A 295 6.77 -0.29 5.10
CA TYR A 295 6.81 0.86 6.01
C TYR A 295 8.24 1.25 6.39
N GLY A 296 9.15 0.29 6.42
CA GLY A 296 10.53 0.50 6.82
C GLY A 296 11.37 1.20 5.75
N GLU A 297 12.45 1.82 6.21
CA GLU A 297 13.45 2.43 5.35
C GLU A 297 14.29 1.37 4.61
N ARG A 298 14.96 1.84 3.55
CA ARG A 298 15.90 1.02 2.80
C ARG A 298 17.03 0.51 3.72
N PRO A 299 17.30 -0.81 3.78
CA PRO A 299 18.32 -1.38 4.67
C PRO A 299 19.73 -0.76 4.59
N ARG A 300 20.10 -0.15 3.46
CA ARG A 300 21.38 0.53 3.30
C ARG A 300 21.49 1.83 4.11
N TYR A 301 20.37 2.48 4.36
CA TYR A 301 20.28 3.77 5.06
C TYR A 301 19.58 3.64 6.43
N ASP A 302 18.95 2.49 6.68
CA ASP A 302 18.15 2.19 7.87
C ASP A 302 19.02 1.68 9.03
N GLN A 303 19.41 2.58 9.93
CA GLN A 303 20.18 2.23 11.13
C GLN A 303 19.33 1.45 12.15
N THR A 304 18.02 1.69 12.20
CA THR A 304 17.11 1.07 13.17
C THR A 304 16.64 -0.31 12.72
N ARG A 305 16.94 -0.69 11.47
CA ARG A 305 16.46 -1.92 10.83
C ARG A 305 14.92 -1.98 10.81
N SER A 306 14.28 -0.81 10.72
CA SER A 306 12.83 -0.64 10.59
C SER A 306 12.19 -1.60 9.58
N HIS A 307 12.79 -1.84 8.41
CA HIS A 307 12.25 -2.81 7.45
C HIS A 307 12.17 -4.22 8.06
N ASN A 308 13.21 -4.68 8.74
CA ASN A 308 13.17 -6.01 9.37
C ASN A 308 12.17 -6.04 10.53
N LEU A 309 11.98 -4.93 11.24
CA LEU A 309 11.10 -4.81 12.40
C LEU A 309 9.62 -4.62 12.05
N LEU A 310 9.30 -4.04 10.90
CA LEU A 310 7.94 -3.73 10.46
C LEU A 310 7.48 -4.63 9.30
N ASP A 311 8.40 -4.97 8.38
CA ASP A 311 8.06 -5.63 7.11
C ASP A 311 8.60 -7.06 7.00
N GLY A 312 9.69 -7.41 7.72
CA GLY A 312 10.39 -8.69 7.62
C GLY A 312 10.04 -9.75 8.69
N LEU A 313 10.38 -9.50 9.97
CA LEU A 313 10.46 -10.53 11.02
C LEU A 313 9.14 -10.81 11.78
N PRO A 314 8.49 -9.82 12.44
CA PRO A 314 7.18 -10.04 13.09
C PRO A 314 5.95 -10.27 12.18
N PRO A 315 5.91 -9.84 10.89
CA PRO A 315 4.79 -9.98 9.95
C PRO A 315 4.16 -11.35 9.75
N HIS A 316 4.93 -12.44 9.86
CA HIS A 316 4.38 -13.77 9.61
C HIS A 316 3.31 -14.20 10.62
N ASN A 317 3.24 -13.54 11.79
CA ASN A 317 2.23 -13.79 12.81
C ASN A 317 0.91 -13.08 12.50
N PHE A 318 0.99 -11.96 11.78
CA PHE A 318 -0.14 -11.12 11.43
C PHE A 318 -0.64 -11.35 9.99
N ASP A 319 0.06 -12.16 9.19
CA ASP A 319 -0.38 -12.62 7.86
C ASP A 319 -1.82 -13.18 7.91
N SER A 320 -2.60 -12.91 6.86
CA SER A 320 -3.97 -13.40 6.75
C SER A 320 -4.07 -14.92 6.74
N VAL A 321 -5.21 -15.46 7.17
CA VAL A 321 -5.45 -16.92 7.20
C VAL A 321 -5.24 -17.53 5.82
N GLN A 322 -5.75 -16.86 4.78
CA GLN A 322 -5.59 -17.28 3.38
C GLN A 322 -4.12 -17.37 2.98
N ARG A 323 -3.33 -16.32 3.26
CA ARG A 323 -1.89 -16.27 2.94
C ARG A 323 -1.10 -17.34 3.68
N LEU A 324 -1.42 -17.57 4.94
CA LEU A 324 -0.81 -18.63 5.75
C LEU A 324 -1.10 -20.03 5.23
N SER A 325 -2.32 -20.25 4.71
CA SER A 325 -2.70 -21.52 4.08
C SER A 325 -1.91 -21.74 2.80
N ILE A 326 -1.91 -20.74 1.91
CA ILE A 326 -1.24 -20.80 0.61
C ILE A 326 0.25 -21.05 0.79
N LYS A 327 0.97 -20.21 1.57
CA LYS A 327 2.43 -20.26 1.71
C LYS A 327 3.03 -21.63 2.08
N LYS A 328 2.24 -22.54 2.68
CA LYS A 328 2.71 -23.89 3.07
C LYS A 328 3.26 -24.69 1.88
N ASN A 329 2.73 -24.53 0.68
CA ASN A 329 3.14 -25.35 -0.46
C ASN A 329 4.07 -24.59 -1.44
N TRP A 330 4.44 -23.35 -1.12
CA TRP A 330 5.27 -22.51 -1.99
C TRP A 330 6.72 -22.43 -1.50
N ILE A 331 7.61 -23.06 -2.26
CA ILE A 331 9.01 -23.26 -1.88
C ILE A 331 9.89 -22.22 -2.57
N SER A 332 10.63 -21.43 -1.79
CA SER A 332 11.57 -20.42 -2.32
C SER A 332 12.86 -21.06 -2.83
N PRO A 333 13.59 -20.43 -3.78
CA PRO A 333 14.89 -20.91 -4.20
C PRO A 333 15.88 -20.97 -3.03
N LYS A 334 17.03 -21.63 -3.20
CA LYS A 334 18.18 -21.37 -2.33
C LYS A 334 18.93 -20.16 -2.85
N ASP A 335 19.25 -19.21 -2.00
CA ASP A 335 20.17 -18.14 -2.35
C ASP A 335 21.60 -18.70 -2.43
N ASN A 336 22.04 -18.96 -3.66
CA ASN A 336 23.36 -19.50 -3.97
C ASN A 336 23.89 -18.86 -5.25
N TRP A 337 25.14 -19.17 -5.61
CA TRP A 337 25.79 -18.59 -6.79
C TRP A 337 24.98 -18.78 -8.09
N PHE A 338 24.31 -19.92 -8.26
CA PHE A 338 23.52 -20.22 -9.45
C PHE A 338 22.25 -19.37 -9.50
N TYR A 339 21.56 -19.23 -8.37
CA TYR A 339 20.42 -18.32 -8.24
C TYR A 339 20.83 -16.87 -8.57
N GLN A 340 21.94 -16.39 -7.99
CA GLN A 340 22.44 -15.04 -8.21
C GLN A 340 22.87 -14.80 -9.67
N LEU A 341 23.42 -15.81 -10.35
CA LEU A 341 23.72 -15.74 -11.78
C LEU A 341 22.44 -15.56 -12.62
N VAL A 342 21.43 -16.41 -12.39
CA VAL A 342 20.13 -16.31 -13.08
C VAL A 342 19.49 -14.94 -12.84
N ARG A 343 19.50 -14.46 -11.60
CA ARG A 343 18.98 -13.15 -11.22
C ARG A 343 19.61 -12.02 -12.04
N ARG A 344 20.96 -11.94 -12.07
CA ARG A 344 21.67 -10.88 -12.80
C ARG A 344 21.41 -10.92 -14.31
N LEU A 345 21.31 -12.13 -14.88
CA LEU A 345 20.95 -12.30 -16.28
C LEU A 345 19.51 -11.79 -16.54
N ALA A 346 18.55 -12.11 -15.67
CA ALA A 346 17.17 -11.61 -15.77
C ALA A 346 17.11 -10.08 -15.70
N GLU A 347 17.80 -9.47 -14.73
CA GLU A 347 17.89 -8.02 -14.56
C GLU A 347 18.51 -7.32 -15.79
N SER A 348 19.39 -8.02 -16.51
CA SER A 348 19.99 -7.57 -17.78
C SER A 348 19.09 -7.79 -19.01
N GLY A 349 17.86 -8.30 -18.82
CA GLY A 349 16.89 -8.52 -19.88
C GLY A 349 16.90 -9.93 -20.48
N CYS A 350 17.67 -10.87 -19.94
CA CYS A 350 17.62 -12.26 -20.37
C CYS A 350 16.25 -12.88 -20.04
N ARG A 351 15.66 -13.56 -21.02
CA ARG A 351 14.42 -14.32 -20.87
C ARG A 351 14.75 -15.80 -20.95
N PHE A 352 14.28 -16.56 -19.97
CA PHE A 352 14.56 -17.99 -19.87
C PHE A 352 13.41 -18.84 -20.42
N LYS A 353 12.19 -18.29 -20.43
CA LYS A 353 11.05 -18.93 -21.08
C LYS A 353 11.21 -18.77 -22.59
N LYS A 354 11.17 -19.89 -23.33
CA LYS A 354 11.10 -19.82 -24.80
C LYS A 354 9.84 -19.06 -25.19
N ARG A 355 9.95 -18.11 -26.13
CA ARG A 355 8.78 -17.59 -26.84
C ARG A 355 8.10 -18.78 -27.52
N ILE A 356 6.88 -19.09 -27.10
CA ILE A 356 5.99 -20.02 -27.82
C ILE A 356 5.45 -19.27 -29.02
#